data_AF-A0A2U2J254-F1
#
_entry.id   AF-A0A2U2J254-F1
#
_cell.length_a   1.000
_cell.length_b   1.000
_cell.length_c   1.000
_cell.angle_alpha   90.00
_cell.angle_beta   90.00
_cell.angle_gamma   90.00
#
_symmetry.space_group_name_H-M   'P 1'
#
loop_
_entity.id
_entity.type
_entity.pdbx_description
1 polymer ?
#
loop_
_entity_poly.entity_id
_entity_poly.type
_entity_poly.pdbx_seq_one_letter_code
_entity_poly.pdbx_strand_id
1 'polypeptide(L)' 'MRLLILSAGLLLLAACGDRQPLRPAPGESMPPPPAQASAPPTTEELLTPPPIARPERVDELLRRSEEREDDRFDLPPQ' A
#
# COMPACT_ATOMS: atom_id res chain seq x y z
N MET A 1 -20.99 -26.70 -18.18
CA MET A 1 -21.30 -25.25 -18.25
C MET A 1 -20.93 -24.49 -16.98
N ARG A 2 -21.38 -24.92 -15.78
CA ARG A 2 -21.06 -24.28 -14.49
C ARG A 2 -19.56 -24.13 -14.19
N LEU A 3 -18.76 -25.16 -14.45
CA LEU A 3 -17.30 -25.14 -14.29
C LEU A 3 -16.61 -24.14 -15.23
N LEU A 4 -17.09 -23.99 -16.46
CA LEU A 4 -16.56 -23.03 -17.44
C LEU A 4 -16.80 -21.57 -17.00
N ILE A 5 -17.98 -21.31 -16.41
CA ILE A 5 -18.33 -19.99 -15.87
C ILE A 5 -17.44 -19.64 -14.67
N LEU A 6 -17.21 -20.61 -13.77
CA LEU A 6 -16.32 -20.44 -12.61
C LEU A 6 -14.86 -20.18 -13.03
N SER A 7 -14.35 -20.94 -14.00
CA SER A 7 -12.97 -20.74 -14.50
C SER A 7 -12.79 -19.39 -15.21
N ALA A 8 -13.79 -18.94 -15.99
CA ALA A 8 -13.75 -17.63 -16.64
C ALA A 8 -13.74 -16.48 -15.62
N GLY A 9 -14.51 -16.62 -14.53
CA GLY A 9 -14.48 -15.67 -13.41
C GLY A 9 -13.10 -15.56 -12.76
N LEU A 10 -12.45 -16.69 -12.46
CA LEU A 10 -11.12 -16.70 -11.86
C LEU A 10 -10.05 -16.01 -12.72
N LEU A 11 -10.10 -16.22 -14.04
CA LEU A 11 -9.15 -15.61 -14.99
C LEU A 11 -9.29 -14.08 -15.05
N LEU A 12 -10.50 -13.55 -14.91
CA LEU A 12 -10.74 -12.10 -14.86
C LEU A 12 -10.15 -11.46 -13.60
N LEU A 13 -10.12 -12.16 -12.47
CA LEU A 13 -9.51 -11.66 -11.23
C LEU A 13 -7.98 -11.67 -11.28
N ALA A 14 -7.37 -12.54 -12.08
CA ALA A 14 -5.92 -12.65 -12.19
C ALA A 14 -5.26 -11.44 -12.90
N ALA A 15 -6.03 -10.61 -13.60
CA ALA A 15 -5.50 -9.43 -14.31
C ALA A 15 -5.37 -8.17 -13.43
N CYS A 16 -5.89 -8.17 -12.20
CA CYS A 16 -5.87 -7.01 -11.31
C CYS A 16 -4.68 -7.10 -10.33
N GLY A 17 -3.63 -6.31 -10.55
CA GLY A 17 -2.51 -6.19 -9.61
C GLY A 17 -1.11 -6.33 -10.21
N ASP A 18 -0.95 -6.18 -11.53
CA ASP A 18 0.37 -6.16 -12.14
C ASP A 18 1.23 -5.01 -11.59
N ARG A 19 2.50 -5.29 -11.31
CA ARG A 19 3.46 -4.33 -10.73
C ARG A 19 4.59 -4.13 -11.72
N GLN A 20 4.41 -3.16 -12.59
CA GLN A 20 5.41 -2.72 -13.55
C GLN A 20 5.88 -1.31 -13.19
N PRO A 21 7.11 -0.93 -13.58
CA PRO A 21 7.57 0.43 -13.40
C PRO A 21 6.58 1.42 -14.03
N LEU A 22 6.07 2.34 -13.23
CA LEU A 22 5.16 3.37 -13.73
C LEU A 22 5.89 4.32 -14.67
N ARG A 23 5.15 4.80 -15.67
CA ARG A 23 5.60 5.82 -16.63
C ARG A 23 4.53 6.90 -16.71
N PRO A 24 4.89 8.16 -17.03
CA PRO A 24 3.91 9.19 -17.33
C PRO A 24 2.93 8.76 -18.42
N ALA A 25 1.74 9.35 -18.40
CA ALA A 25 0.77 9.16 -19.47
C ALA A 25 1.37 9.59 -20.82
N PRO A 26 0.89 9.05 -21.95
CA PRO A 26 1.36 9.47 -23.27
C PRO A 26 1.23 10.99 -23.45
N GLY A 27 2.33 11.66 -23.80
CA GLY A 27 2.39 13.12 -23.97
C GLY A 27 2.78 13.90 -22.70
N GLU A 28 2.84 13.26 -21.54
CA GLU A 28 3.29 13.86 -20.29
C GLU A 28 4.78 13.60 -20.03
N SER A 29 5.40 14.50 -19.27
CA SER A 29 6.79 14.37 -18.82
C SER A 29 6.87 14.00 -17.34
N MET A 30 8.06 13.57 -16.91
CA MET A 30 8.33 13.39 -15.48
C MET A 30 8.21 14.72 -14.73
N PRO A 31 7.83 14.71 -13.44
CA PRO A 31 7.86 15.91 -12.61
C PRO A 31 9.24 16.57 -12.61
N PRO A 32 9.31 17.91 -12.54
CA PRO A 32 10.60 18.59 -12.45
C PRO A 32 11.34 18.18 -11.17
N PRO A 33 12.69 18.14 -11.20
CA PRO A 33 13.48 17.80 -10.03
C PRO A 33 13.30 18.84 -8.91
N PRO A 34 13.44 18.43 -7.64
CA PRO A 34 13.54 19.38 -6.53
C PRO A 34 14.69 20.37 -6.74
N ALA A 35 14.53 21.61 -6.27
CA ALA A 35 15.46 22.71 -6.54
C ALA A 35 16.93 22.43 -6.15
N GLN A 36 17.15 21.54 -5.18
CA GLN A 36 18.47 21.22 -4.62
C GLN A 36 18.95 19.81 -5.01
N ALA A 37 18.21 19.10 -5.87
CA ALA A 37 18.58 17.77 -6.28
C ALA A 37 19.69 17.83 -7.36
N SER A 38 20.79 17.09 -7.14
CA SER A 38 21.87 16.97 -8.12
C SER A 38 21.47 16.23 -9.40
N ALA A 39 20.39 15.46 -9.35
CA ALA A 39 19.82 14.74 -10.48
C ALA A 39 18.29 14.55 -10.26
N PRO A 40 17.50 14.37 -11.32
CA PRO A 40 16.08 14.01 -11.19
C PRO A 40 15.91 12.65 -10.52
N PRO A 41 14.93 12.50 -9.62
CA PRO A 41 14.65 11.22 -8.98
C PRO A 41 14.11 10.21 -10.00
N THR A 42 14.44 8.95 -9.78
CA THR A 42 13.90 7.82 -10.52
C THR A 42 12.44 7.55 -10.15
N THR A 43 11.72 6.79 -10.98
CA THR A 43 10.36 6.35 -10.66
C THR A 43 10.29 5.62 -9.31
N GLU A 44 11.26 4.74 -9.02
CA GLU A 44 11.29 3.98 -7.77
C GLU A 44 11.43 4.90 -6.55
N GLU A 45 12.31 5.90 -6.64
CA GLU A 45 12.52 6.89 -5.56
C GLU A 45 11.29 7.76 -5.34
N LEU A 46 10.57 8.15 -6.40
CA LEU A 46 9.32 8.90 -6.29
C LEU A 46 8.18 8.10 -5.66
N LEU A 47 8.15 6.79 -5.89
CA LEU A 47 7.11 5.89 -5.37
C LEU A 47 7.43 5.36 -3.97
N THR A 48 8.67 5.50 -3.52
CA THR A 48 9.10 5.06 -2.19
C THR A 48 8.74 6.12 -1.15
N PRO A 49 7.83 5.83 -0.18
CA PRO A 49 7.47 6.79 0.84
C PRO A 49 8.66 7.06 1.77
N PRO A 50 8.92 8.32 2.18
CA PRO A 50 9.95 8.61 3.17
C PRO A 50 9.55 8.05 4.54
N PRO A 51 10.51 7.80 5.46
CA PRO A 51 10.23 7.24 6.78
C PRO A 51 9.21 8.05 7.59
N ILE A 52 9.17 9.37 7.43
CA ILE A 52 8.19 10.24 8.11
C ILE A 52 6.76 10.05 7.61
N ALA A 53 6.58 9.62 6.34
CA ALA A 53 5.26 9.36 5.76
C ALA A 53 4.71 7.98 6.14
N ARG A 54 5.59 7.03 6.47
CA ARG A 54 5.23 5.71 6.99
C ARG A 54 6.20 5.31 8.10
N PRO A 55 6.03 5.89 9.31
CA PRO A 55 6.95 5.63 10.41
C PRO A 55 6.85 4.18 10.89
N GLU A 56 8.00 3.62 11.23
CA GLU A 56 8.06 2.32 11.90
C GLU A 56 7.63 2.46 13.38
N ARG A 57 6.98 1.43 13.90
CA ARG A 57 6.66 1.34 15.33
C ARG A 57 7.88 0.78 16.06
N VAL A 58 8.77 1.66 16.52
CA VAL A 58 10.06 1.30 17.11
C VAL A 58 9.98 0.87 18.59
N ASP A 59 9.06 1.47 19.36
CA ASP A 59 8.90 1.22 20.82
C ASP A 59 7.66 0.37 21.15
N GLU A 60 7.05 -0.24 20.14
CA GLU A 60 5.89 -1.09 20.31
C GLU A 60 6.34 -2.55 20.50
N LEU A 61 5.98 -3.16 21.64
CA LEU A 61 6.21 -4.58 21.87
C LEU A 61 5.35 -5.44 20.94
N LEU A 62 4.14 -4.96 20.60
CA LEU A 62 3.18 -5.65 19.74
C LEU A 62 3.39 -5.35 18.24
N ARG A 63 4.13 -6.22 17.56
CA ARG A 63 4.41 -6.07 16.10
C ARG A 63 3.18 -6.23 15.20
N ARG A 64 2.09 -6.78 15.72
CA ARG A 64 0.81 -6.97 15.03
C ARG A 64 -0.34 -6.77 16.02
N SER A 65 -1.53 -6.54 15.51
CA SER A 65 -2.74 -6.46 16.34
C SER A 65 -2.99 -7.80 17.01
N GLU A 66 -3.29 -7.76 18.31
CA GLU A 66 -3.76 -8.90 19.11
C GLU A 66 -5.15 -8.58 19.65
N GLU A 67 -5.93 -9.63 19.90
CA GLU A 67 -7.26 -9.48 20.47
C GLU A 67 -7.16 -8.98 21.92
N ARG A 68 -7.97 -7.99 22.27
CA ARG A 68 -7.95 -7.39 23.62
C ARG A 68 -8.68 -8.33 24.56
N GLU A 69 -8.14 -8.51 25.76
CA GLU A 69 -8.88 -9.17 26.84
C GLU A 69 -10.12 -8.36 27.21
N ASP A 70 -11.13 -9.08 27.69
CA ASP A 70 -12.39 -8.49 28.13
C ASP A 70 -12.14 -7.50 29.28
N ASP A 71 -12.68 -6.28 29.15
CA ASP A 71 -12.40 -5.22 30.13
C ASP A 71 -13.22 -5.44 31.40
N ARG A 72 -12.54 -5.84 32.47
CA ARG A 72 -13.14 -6.09 33.78
C ARG A 72 -13.84 -4.85 34.38
N PHE A 73 -13.58 -3.66 33.84
CA PHE A 73 -14.18 -2.40 34.27
C PHE A 73 -15.27 -1.88 33.33
N ASP A 74 -15.58 -2.58 32.22
CA ASP A 74 -16.71 -2.27 31.35
C ASP A 74 -18.03 -2.77 31.96
N LEU A 75 -18.36 -2.18 33.12
CA LEU A 75 -19.57 -2.49 33.88
C LEU A 75 -20.74 -1.62 33.37
N PRO A 76 -21.96 -2.15 33.31
CA PRO A 76 -23.13 -1.37 32.90
C PRO A 76 -23.45 -0.23 33.89
N PRO A 77 -24.08 0.87 33.43
CA PRO A 77 -24.57 1.94 34.31
C PRO A 77 -25.69 1.43 35.24
N GLN A 78 -25.82 2.04 36.43
CA GLN A 78 -26.83 1.72 37.45
C GLN A 78 -28.06 2.63 37.37
#